data_AF-A0A077JWR9-F1
#
_entry.id   AF-A0A077JWR9-F1
#
_cell.length_a   1.000
_cell.length_b   1.000
_cell.length_c   1.000
_cell.angle_alpha   90.00
_cell.angle_beta   90.00
_cell.angle_gamma   90.00
#
_symmetry.space_group_name_H-M   'P 1'
#
loop_
_entity.id
_entity.type
_entity.pdbx_description
1 polymer ?
#
loop_
_entity_poly.entity_id
_entity_poly.type
_entity_poly.pdbx_seq_one_letter_code
_entity_poly.pdbx_strand_id
1 'polypeptide(L)'
;MGRKSSISRLPDQVRAYIEGRLADGRMTLDELIADLQAQFPSQAEAGELPSRAAVHRYGQKLERRLAAIRASTEAAKLIRAQAGDDLDARSEALTAMIQSELFESIISLQEAGDEEMDPADRVGLLASAAKNIATLTRSSVTLKKFQAEAEQRGREKQLQEQEQRLEEMRGSDGMSEQLEQRIRDILLGKA
;
A
#
# COMPACT_ATOMS: atom_id res chain seq x y z
N MET A 1 14.83 -0.84 27.47
CA MET A 1 15.05 -0.25 26.12
C MET A 1 16.32 -0.86 25.54
N GLY A 2 16.23 -1.63 24.45
CA GLY A 2 17.41 -2.24 23.82
C GLY A 2 18.40 -1.19 23.34
N ARG A 3 19.70 -1.38 23.61
CA ARG A 3 20.77 -0.47 23.14
C ARG A 3 20.69 -0.30 21.62
N LYS A 4 20.78 0.95 21.14
CA LYS A 4 20.90 1.27 19.72
C LYS A 4 22.11 0.53 19.11
N SER A 5 21.97 0.08 17.86
CA SER A 5 23.03 -0.63 17.14
C SER A 5 24.34 0.17 17.16
N SER A 6 25.49 -0.49 17.31
CA SER A 6 26.80 0.19 17.14
C SER A 6 26.90 0.86 15.77
N ILE A 7 26.33 0.24 14.73
CA ILE A 7 26.28 0.79 13.36
C ILE A 7 25.45 2.07 13.27
N SER A 8 24.39 2.21 14.06
CA SER A 8 23.56 3.43 14.06
C SER A 8 24.25 4.65 14.69
N ARG A 9 25.39 4.46 15.35
CA ARG A 9 26.20 5.52 15.99
C ARG A 9 27.45 5.88 15.19
N LEU A 10 27.71 5.17 14.08
CA LEU A 10 28.83 5.47 13.19
C LEU A 10 28.60 6.80 12.46
N PRO A 11 29.68 7.45 11.99
CA PRO A 11 29.56 8.56 11.05
C PRO A 11 28.68 8.19 9.86
N ASP A 12 27.86 9.12 9.39
CA ASP A 12 26.84 8.86 8.37
C ASP A 12 27.44 8.25 7.09
N GLN A 13 28.65 8.67 6.70
CA GLN A 13 29.38 8.12 5.56
C GLN A 13 29.68 6.63 5.72
N VAL A 14 30.14 6.21 6.90
CA VAL A 14 30.47 4.80 7.18
C VAL A 14 29.19 3.97 7.24
N ARG A 15 28.15 4.50 7.90
CA ARG A 15 26.83 3.83 7.98
C ARG A 15 26.23 3.62 6.60
N ALA A 16 26.20 4.66 5.77
CA ALA A 16 25.65 4.60 4.42
C ALA A 16 26.42 3.61 3.53
N TYR A 17 27.75 3.54 3.67
CA TYR A 17 28.56 2.57 2.97
C TYR A 17 28.20 1.12 3.35
N ILE A 18 28.10 0.83 4.65
CA ILE A 18 27.68 -0.48 5.16
C ILE A 18 26.30 -0.85 4.63
N GLU A 19 25.33 0.07 4.72
CA GLU A 19 23.97 -0.13 4.22
C GLU A 19 23.94 -0.43 2.73
N GLY A 20 24.70 0.32 1.92
CA GLY A 20 24.80 0.10 0.48
C GLY A 20 25.37 -1.28 0.13
N ARG A 21 26.43 -1.72 0.82
CA ARG A 21 27.03 -3.05 0.57
C ARG A 21 26.13 -4.20 1.02
N LEU A 22 25.46 -4.05 2.16
CA LEU A 22 24.47 -5.02 2.62
C LEU A 22 23.27 -5.10 1.68
N ALA A 23 22.85 -3.98 1.08
CA ALA A 23 21.74 -3.96 0.12
C ALA A 23 22.13 -4.59 -1.23
N ASP A 24 23.38 -4.44 -1.70
CA ASP A 24 23.88 -5.06 -2.94
C ASP A 24 24.00 -6.59 -2.80
N GLY A 25 24.29 -7.09 -1.59
CA GLY A 25 24.28 -8.52 -1.27
C GLY A 25 25.38 -9.35 -1.95
N ARG A 26 26.41 -8.70 -2.49
CA ARG A 26 27.49 -9.34 -3.27
C ARG A 26 28.71 -9.76 -2.45
N MET A 27 28.78 -9.37 -1.19
CA MET A 27 29.91 -9.65 -0.29
C MET A 27 29.44 -10.53 0.87
N THR A 28 30.26 -11.51 1.22
CA THR A 28 30.17 -12.17 2.52
C THR A 28 30.46 -11.18 3.65
N LEU A 29 30.06 -11.54 4.87
CA LEU A 29 30.31 -10.66 6.03
C LEU A 29 31.81 -10.44 6.28
N ASP A 30 32.64 -11.46 6.02
CA ASP A 30 34.08 -11.35 6.23
C ASP A 30 34.73 -10.45 5.18
N GLU A 31 34.32 -10.56 3.91
CA GLU A 31 34.73 -9.66 2.83
C GLU A 31 34.30 -8.22 3.11
N LEU A 32 33.07 -8.01 3.59
CA LEU A 32 32.58 -6.68 3.95
C LEU A 32 33.39 -6.06 5.10
N ILE A 33 33.79 -6.84 6.11
CA ILE A 33 34.63 -6.35 7.19
C ILE A 33 36.02 -5.96 6.67
N ALA A 34 36.62 -6.77 5.81
CA ALA A 34 37.91 -6.44 5.19
C ALA A 34 37.83 -5.18 4.31
N ASP A 35 36.76 -5.06 3.50
CA ASP A 35 36.49 -3.89 2.66
C ASP A 35 36.29 -2.61 3.49
N LEU A 36 35.59 -2.71 4.64
CA LEU A 36 35.43 -1.58 5.58
C LEU A 36 36.76 -1.12 6.17
N GLN A 37 37.65 -2.05 6.52
CA GLN A 37 38.98 -1.72 7.04
C GLN A 37 39.84 -1.03 5.98
N ALA A 38 39.75 -1.47 4.72
CA ALA A 38 40.46 -0.85 3.61
C ALA A 38 39.92 0.54 3.25
N GLN A 39 38.59 0.74 3.28
CA GLN A 39 37.95 2.01 2.94
C GLN A 39 38.04 3.06 4.06
N PHE A 40 38.04 2.63 5.32
CA PHE A 40 38.02 3.51 6.49
C PHE A 40 39.20 3.20 7.43
N PRO A 41 40.45 3.38 6.98
CA PRO A 41 41.64 2.98 7.75
C PRO A 41 41.75 3.76 9.07
N SER A 42 41.42 5.06 9.08
CA SER A 42 41.42 5.86 10.31
C SER A 42 40.43 5.35 11.37
N GLN A 43 39.25 4.88 10.95
CA GLN A 43 38.23 4.33 11.85
C GLN A 43 38.60 2.90 12.27
N ALA A 44 39.31 2.17 11.41
CA ALA A 44 39.84 0.84 11.73
C ALA A 44 40.92 0.94 12.82
N GLU A 45 41.88 1.86 12.67
CA GLU A 45 42.93 2.15 13.66
C GLU A 45 42.34 2.62 15.00
N ALA A 46 41.30 3.44 14.96
CA ALA A 46 40.59 3.89 16.15
C ALA A 46 39.70 2.80 16.81
N GLY A 47 39.54 1.63 16.19
CA GLY A 47 38.69 0.54 16.70
C GLY A 47 37.19 0.88 16.66
N GLU A 48 36.78 1.83 15.82
CA GLU A 48 35.41 2.32 15.74
C GLU A 48 34.54 1.50 14.77
N LEU A 49 35.15 0.68 13.92
CA LEU A 49 34.43 -0.16 12.96
C LEU A 49 33.60 -1.26 13.66
N PRO A 50 32.44 -1.64 13.09
CA PRO A 50 31.56 -2.64 13.69
C PRO A 50 32.13 -4.05 13.57
N SER A 51 31.85 -4.89 14.57
CA SER A 51 32.19 -6.33 14.50
C SER A 51 31.28 -7.08 13.53
N ARG A 52 31.74 -8.26 13.06
CA ARG A 52 30.96 -9.16 12.19
C ARG A 52 29.55 -9.43 12.72
N ALA A 53 29.42 -9.70 14.02
CA ALA A 53 28.12 -9.96 14.65
C ALA A 53 27.21 -8.72 14.68
N ALA A 54 27.77 -7.52 14.79
CA ALA A 54 27.00 -6.28 14.71
C ALA A 54 26.47 -6.05 13.29
N VAL A 55 27.32 -6.28 12.27
CA VAL A 55 26.94 -6.20 10.85
C VAL A 55 25.86 -7.22 10.53
N HIS A 56 26.00 -8.47 10.96
CA HIS A 56 25.01 -9.52 10.73
C HIS A 56 23.62 -9.15 11.28
N ARG A 57 23.52 -8.78 12.57
CA ARG A 57 22.24 -8.40 13.18
C ARG A 57 21.62 -7.16 12.53
N TYR A 58 22.46 -6.22 12.08
CA TYR A 58 21.99 -5.03 11.38
C TYR A 58 21.49 -5.37 9.98
N GLY A 59 22.24 -6.19 9.24
CA GLY A 59 21.89 -6.72 7.93
C GLY A 59 20.55 -7.44 7.93
N GLN A 60 20.32 -8.36 8.88
CA GLN A 60 19.01 -9.03 8.99
C GLN A 60 17.84 -8.06 9.16
N LYS A 61 18.02 -6.99 9.95
CA LYS A 61 16.97 -5.97 10.13
C LYS A 61 16.78 -5.12 8.88
N LEU A 62 17.87 -4.76 8.21
CA LEU A 62 17.85 -4.02 6.95
C LEU A 62 17.17 -4.83 5.84
N GLU A 63 17.54 -6.10 5.72
CA GLU A 63 16.97 -7.03 4.74
C GLU A 63 15.46 -7.19 4.91
N ARG A 64 14.98 -7.41 6.15
CA ARG A 64 13.54 -7.44 6.44
C ARG A 64 12.82 -6.17 5.98
N ARG A 65 13.41 -4.99 6.20
CA ARG A 65 12.84 -3.71 5.77
C ARG A 65 12.86 -3.58 4.24
N LEU A 66 13.96 -3.93 3.59
CA LEU A 66 14.09 -3.87 2.13
C LEU A 66 13.17 -4.89 1.43
N ALA A 67 12.96 -6.06 2.02
CA ALA A 67 12.00 -7.05 1.53
C ALA A 67 10.57 -6.48 1.57
N ALA A 68 10.16 -5.87 2.68
CA ALA A 68 8.85 -5.22 2.78
C ALA A 68 8.66 -4.08 1.76
N ILE A 69 9.69 -3.27 1.53
CA ILE A 69 9.66 -2.19 0.52
C ILE A 69 9.56 -2.77 -0.90
N ARG A 70 10.32 -3.82 -1.21
CA ARG A 70 10.26 -4.50 -2.52
C ARG A 70 8.89 -5.10 -2.76
N ALA A 71 8.33 -5.83 -1.80
CA ALA A 71 6.97 -6.37 -1.87
C ALA A 71 5.94 -5.26 -2.11
N SER A 72 6.01 -4.16 -1.36
CA SER A 72 5.12 -2.99 -1.52
C SER A 72 5.25 -2.35 -2.91
N THR A 73 6.47 -2.28 -3.44
CA THR A 73 6.74 -1.69 -4.77
C THR A 73 6.23 -2.58 -5.89
N GLU A 74 6.37 -3.90 -5.78
CA GLU A 74 5.82 -4.85 -6.74
C GLU A 74 4.29 -4.86 -6.71
N ALA A 75 3.68 -4.82 -5.52
CA ALA A 75 2.24 -4.64 -5.38
C ALA A 75 1.77 -3.36 -6.09
N ALA A 76 2.45 -2.22 -5.88
CA ALA A 76 2.14 -0.96 -6.55
C ALA A 76 2.24 -1.05 -8.10
N LYS A 77 3.21 -1.81 -8.63
CA LYS A 77 3.33 -2.05 -10.07
C LYS A 77 2.19 -2.92 -10.60
N LEU A 78 1.84 -3.99 -9.89
CA LEU A 78 0.72 -4.88 -10.25
C LEU A 78 -0.61 -4.12 -10.27
N ILE A 79 -0.87 -3.28 -9.27
CA ILE A 79 -2.04 -2.39 -9.21
C ILE A 79 -2.11 -1.52 -10.47
N ARG A 80 -1.00 -0.85 -10.79
CA ARG A 80 -0.93 0.03 -11.97
C ARG A 80 -1.15 -0.74 -13.27
N ALA A 81 -0.64 -1.97 -13.36
CA ALA A 81 -0.76 -2.80 -14.55
C ALA A 81 -2.18 -3.36 -14.76
N GLN A 82 -2.87 -3.76 -13.68
CA GLN A 82 -4.20 -4.37 -13.78
C GLN A 82 -5.35 -3.35 -13.86
N ALA A 83 -5.22 -2.19 -13.21
CA ALA A 83 -6.33 -1.26 -13.05
C ALA A 83 -6.48 -0.22 -14.18
N GLY A 84 -5.61 -0.22 -15.20
CA GLY A 84 -5.66 0.79 -16.27
C GLY A 84 -5.50 2.22 -15.72
N ASP A 85 -6.02 3.23 -16.43
CA ASP A 85 -6.02 4.64 -16.00
C ASP A 85 -7.19 5.03 -15.09
N ASP A 86 -7.98 4.05 -14.66
CA ASP A 86 -9.03 4.29 -13.68
C ASP A 86 -8.43 4.33 -12.27
N LEU A 87 -8.37 5.54 -11.70
CA LEU A 87 -7.85 5.81 -10.36
C LEU A 87 -8.62 5.03 -9.27
N ASP A 88 -9.89 4.72 -9.51
CA ASP A 88 -10.74 4.00 -8.55
C ASP A 88 -10.41 2.50 -8.53
N ALA A 89 -10.23 1.89 -9.71
CA ALA A 89 -9.81 0.49 -9.83
C ALA A 89 -8.45 0.22 -9.15
N ARG A 90 -7.56 1.23 -9.14
CA ARG A 90 -6.25 1.14 -8.46
C ARG A 90 -6.40 1.07 -6.94
N SER A 91 -7.29 1.89 -6.38
CA SER A 91 -7.52 1.97 -4.94
C SER A 91 -8.22 0.71 -4.41
N GLU A 92 -9.12 0.13 -5.20
CA GLU A 92 -9.76 -1.15 -4.88
C GLU A 92 -8.78 -2.33 -4.95
N ALA A 93 -7.96 -2.41 -5.99
CA ALA A 93 -6.94 -3.46 -6.12
C ALA A 93 -5.92 -3.42 -4.97
N LEU A 94 -5.49 -2.23 -4.55
CA LEU A 94 -4.61 -2.05 -3.39
C LEU A 94 -5.27 -2.58 -2.11
N THR A 95 -6.53 -2.22 -1.90
CA THR A 95 -7.29 -2.65 -0.72
C THR A 95 -7.43 -4.17 -0.69
N ALA A 96 -7.74 -4.79 -1.83
CA ALA A 96 -7.86 -6.24 -1.96
C ALA A 96 -6.54 -6.97 -1.71
N MET A 97 -5.42 -6.48 -2.24
CA MET A 97 -4.10 -7.07 -1.98
C MET A 97 -3.67 -6.96 -0.52
N ILE A 98 -3.91 -5.81 0.13
CA ILE A 98 -3.63 -5.66 1.57
C ILE A 98 -4.50 -6.65 2.38
N GLN A 99 -5.76 -6.86 2.00
CA GLN A 99 -6.61 -7.88 2.64
C GLN A 99 -6.04 -9.29 2.48
N SER A 100 -5.61 -9.66 1.27
CA SER A 100 -5.02 -10.96 0.98
C SER A 100 -3.73 -11.20 1.76
N GLU A 101 -2.81 -10.24 1.76
CA GLU A 101 -1.55 -10.30 2.53
C GLU A 101 -1.80 -10.40 4.04
N LEU A 102 -2.75 -9.64 4.57
CA LEU A 102 -3.15 -9.74 5.98
C LEU A 102 -3.74 -11.10 6.29
N PHE A 103 -4.57 -11.65 5.40
CA PHE A 103 -5.16 -12.98 5.56
C PHE A 103 -4.09 -14.08 5.52
N GLU A 104 -3.20 -14.07 4.52
CA GLU A 104 -2.09 -15.02 4.43
C GLU A 104 -1.14 -14.92 5.62
N SER A 105 -0.88 -13.71 6.12
CA SER A 105 -0.09 -13.51 7.34
C SER A 105 -0.75 -14.14 8.56
N ILE A 106 -2.08 -14.08 8.67
CA ILE A 106 -2.85 -14.73 9.74
C ILE A 106 -2.80 -16.25 9.63
N ILE A 107 -2.98 -16.79 8.42
CA ILE A 107 -2.89 -18.23 8.15
C ILE A 107 -1.47 -18.74 8.46
N SER A 108 -0.45 -18.04 7.98
CA SER A 108 0.95 -18.37 8.25
C SER A 108 1.25 -18.35 9.76
N LEU A 109 0.70 -17.38 10.50
CA LEU A 109 0.79 -17.33 11.97
C LEU A 109 0.04 -18.47 12.67
N GLN A 110 -1.05 -18.98 12.09
CA GLN A 110 -1.78 -20.12 12.61
C GLN A 110 -1.06 -21.45 12.33
N GLU A 111 -0.40 -21.56 11.17
CA GLU A 111 0.30 -22.75 10.68
C GLU A 111 1.73 -22.90 11.22
N ALA A 112 2.39 -21.81 11.63
CA ALA A 112 3.76 -21.82 12.14
C ALA A 112 3.99 -22.58 13.46
N GLY A 113 2.96 -23.22 14.03
CA GLY A 113 3.11 -24.25 15.05
C GLY A 113 3.19 -23.75 16.51
N ASP A 114 2.55 -24.51 17.39
CA ASP A 114 2.29 -24.27 18.81
C ASP A 114 3.53 -24.30 19.75
N GLU A 115 4.76 -24.41 19.24
CA GLU A 115 5.94 -24.67 20.09
C GLU A 115 6.82 -23.44 20.42
N GLU A 116 6.71 -22.33 19.69
CA GLU A 116 7.58 -21.14 19.90
C GLU A 116 6.87 -19.90 20.46
N MET A 117 5.53 -19.90 20.58
CA MET A 117 4.76 -18.71 20.93
C MET A 117 3.83 -18.95 22.11
N ASP A 118 3.86 -18.06 23.11
CA ASP A 118 2.94 -18.11 24.26
C ASP A 118 1.48 -18.04 23.76
N PRO A 119 0.58 -18.94 24.22
CA PRO A 119 -0.85 -18.88 23.93
C PRO A 119 -1.49 -17.49 24.11
N ALA A 120 -1.05 -16.71 25.10
CA ALA A 120 -1.55 -15.35 25.32
C ALA A 120 -1.14 -14.39 24.18
N ASP A 121 0.11 -14.48 23.73
CA ASP A 121 0.62 -13.70 22.60
C ASP A 121 -0.07 -14.10 21.29
N ARG A 122 -0.37 -15.41 21.12
CA ARG A 122 -1.12 -15.93 19.98
C ARG A 122 -2.53 -15.34 19.92
N VAL A 123 -3.25 -15.32 21.03
CA VAL A 123 -4.60 -14.71 21.10
C VAL A 123 -4.52 -13.20 20.82
N GLY A 124 -3.51 -12.51 21.35
CA GLY A 124 -3.29 -11.08 21.09
C GLY A 124 -3.07 -10.76 19.61
N LEU A 125 -2.25 -11.58 18.93
CA LEU A 125 -2.00 -11.45 17.49
C LEU A 125 -3.28 -11.71 16.66
N LEU A 126 -4.02 -12.76 16.97
CA LEU A 126 -5.28 -13.08 16.29
C LEU A 126 -6.34 -11.98 16.49
N ALA A 127 -6.44 -11.40 17.70
CA ALA A 127 -7.35 -10.31 17.98
C ALA A 127 -6.98 -9.03 17.20
N SER A 128 -5.68 -8.71 17.11
CA SER A 128 -5.16 -7.57 16.33
C SER A 128 -5.45 -7.73 14.83
N ALA A 129 -5.19 -8.93 14.31
CA ALA A 129 -5.54 -9.33 12.95
C ALA A 129 -7.04 -9.16 12.65
N ALA A 130 -7.91 -9.72 13.49
CA ALA A 130 -9.36 -9.60 13.32
C ALA A 130 -9.84 -8.14 13.37
N LYS A 131 -9.28 -7.31 14.25
CA LYS A 131 -9.59 -5.87 14.34
C LYS A 131 -9.18 -5.12 13.07
N ASN A 132 -8.01 -5.43 12.52
CA ASN A 132 -7.53 -4.81 11.29
C ASN A 132 -8.40 -5.21 10.10
N ILE A 133 -8.77 -6.49 9.98
CA ILE A 133 -9.74 -6.97 8.97
C ILE A 133 -11.07 -6.22 9.11
N ALA A 134 -11.64 -6.17 10.30
CA ALA A 134 -12.92 -5.50 10.53
C ALA A 134 -12.89 -4.01 10.18
N THR A 135 -11.76 -3.34 10.43
CA THR A 135 -11.55 -1.93 10.07
C THR A 135 -11.51 -1.76 8.56
N LEU A 136 -10.77 -2.63 7.88
CA LEU A 136 -10.63 -2.60 6.44
C LEU A 136 -11.96 -2.91 5.73
N THR A 137 -12.71 -3.91 6.19
CA THR A 137 -14.07 -4.19 5.67
C THR A 137 -14.99 -2.98 5.82
N ARG A 138 -14.98 -2.29 6.97
CA ARG A 138 -15.77 -1.06 7.15
C ARG A 138 -15.35 0.04 6.18
N SER A 139 -14.05 0.26 6.01
CA SER A 139 -13.53 1.24 5.05
C SER A 139 -13.95 0.91 3.61
N SER A 140 -13.91 -0.37 3.21
CA SER A 140 -14.37 -0.81 1.89
C SER A 140 -15.86 -0.54 1.68
N VAL A 141 -16.71 -0.84 2.67
CA VAL A 141 -18.15 -0.51 2.60
C VAL A 141 -18.37 0.99 2.49
N THR A 142 -17.64 1.81 3.25
CA THR A 142 -17.74 3.27 3.16
C THR A 142 -17.34 3.80 1.79
N LEU A 143 -16.26 3.26 1.20
CA LEU A 143 -15.83 3.62 -0.15
C LEU A 143 -16.94 3.33 -1.19
N LYS A 144 -17.52 2.13 -1.15
CA LYS A 144 -18.61 1.74 -2.06
C LYS A 144 -19.84 2.63 -1.93
N LYS A 145 -20.19 3.02 -0.70
CA LYS A 145 -21.28 3.98 -0.46
C LYS A 145 -20.97 5.34 -1.09
N PHE A 146 -19.77 5.85 -0.86
CA PHE A 146 -19.35 7.14 -1.41
C PHE A 146 -19.34 7.13 -2.95
N GLN A 147 -18.86 6.05 -3.57
CA GLN A 147 -18.91 5.85 -5.02
C GLN A 147 -20.35 5.85 -5.53
N ALA A 148 -21.24 5.06 -4.92
CA ALA A 148 -22.66 5.03 -5.31
C ALA A 148 -23.32 6.41 -5.18
N GLU A 149 -23.03 7.15 -4.11
CA GLU A 149 -23.52 8.53 -3.93
C GLU A 149 -22.95 9.49 -4.98
N ALA A 150 -21.68 9.34 -5.36
CA ALA A 150 -21.04 10.16 -6.37
C ALA A 150 -21.63 9.89 -7.77
N GLU A 151 -21.84 8.62 -8.11
CA GLU A 151 -22.53 8.23 -9.35
C GLU A 151 -23.95 8.78 -9.40
N GLN A 152 -24.70 8.66 -8.30
CA GLN A 152 -26.06 9.18 -8.22
C GLN A 152 -26.07 10.71 -8.41
N ARG A 153 -25.19 11.44 -7.71
CA ARG A 153 -25.03 12.89 -7.90
C ARG A 153 -24.64 13.26 -9.32
N GLY A 154 -23.79 12.46 -9.96
CA GLY A 154 -23.41 12.64 -11.36
C GLY A 154 -24.60 12.48 -12.30
N ARG A 155 -25.39 11.41 -12.13
CA ARG A 155 -26.62 11.17 -12.91
C ARG A 155 -27.65 12.27 -12.70
N GLU A 156 -27.86 12.71 -11.47
CA GLU A 156 -28.79 13.80 -11.14
C GLU A 156 -28.39 15.11 -11.84
N LYS A 157 -27.11 15.49 -11.78
CA LYS A 157 -26.60 16.67 -12.51
C LYS A 157 -26.78 16.52 -14.02
N GLN A 158 -26.47 15.36 -14.57
CA GLN A 158 -26.61 15.11 -16.01
C GLN A 158 -28.07 15.18 -16.46
N LEU A 159 -29.02 14.71 -15.65
CA LEU A 159 -30.45 14.84 -15.91
C LEU A 159 -30.91 16.30 -15.84
N GLN A 160 -30.44 17.07 -14.85
CA GLN A 160 -30.74 18.50 -14.74
C GLN A 160 -30.22 19.29 -15.95
N GLU A 161 -28.98 19.03 -16.38
CA GLU A 161 -28.42 19.66 -17.57
C GLU A 161 -29.20 19.30 -18.85
N GLN A 162 -29.63 18.05 -18.98
CA GLN A 162 -30.47 17.62 -20.10
C GLN A 162 -31.85 18.29 -20.07
N GLU A 163 -32.48 18.39 -18.90
CA GLU A 163 -33.78 19.05 -18.74
C GLU A 163 -33.71 20.54 -19.09
N GLN A 164 -32.63 21.22 -18.69
CA GLN A 164 -32.38 22.62 -19.08
C GLN A 164 -32.22 22.78 -20.59
N ARG A 165 -31.39 21.94 -21.24
CA ARG A 165 -31.21 21.98 -22.70
C ARG A 165 -32.50 21.70 -23.46
N LEU A 166 -33.31 20.75 -22.98
CA LEU A 166 -34.61 20.43 -23.59
C LEU A 166 -35.63 21.56 -23.39
N GLU A 167 -35.52 22.37 -22.33
CA GLU A 167 -36.35 23.57 -22.16
C GLU A 167 -35.90 24.71 -23.07
N GLU A 168 -34.59 24.92 -23.23
CA GLU A 168 -34.04 25.93 -24.14
C GLU A 168 -34.42 25.68 -25.61
N MET A 169 -34.54 24.42 -26.02
CA MET A 169 -34.96 24.04 -27.38
C MET A 169 -36.48 23.93 -27.55
N ARG A 170 -37.28 24.26 -26.54
CA ARG A 170 -38.73 24.13 -26.63
C ARG A 170 -39.30 25.07 -27.69
N GLY A 171 -40.02 24.53 -28.66
CA GLY A 171 -40.65 25.31 -29.74
C GLY A 171 -39.70 25.87 -30.81
N SER A 172 -38.40 25.53 -30.81
CA SER A 172 -37.47 26.00 -31.85
C SER A 172 -37.67 25.33 -33.21
N ASP A 173 -38.28 24.14 -33.24
CA ASP A 173 -38.24 23.23 -34.39
C ASP A 173 -39.62 23.07 -35.07
N GLY A 174 -40.64 23.79 -34.61
CA GLY A 174 -42.00 23.71 -35.14
C GLY A 174 -42.79 22.44 -34.80
N MET A 175 -42.31 21.65 -33.83
CA MET A 175 -43.00 20.47 -33.30
C MET A 175 -44.18 20.86 -32.42
N SER A 176 -45.18 19.98 -32.29
CA SER A 176 -46.30 20.21 -31.36
C SER A 176 -45.84 19.99 -29.92
N GLU A 177 -46.33 20.83 -29.00
CA GLU A 177 -45.94 20.77 -27.57
C GLU A 177 -46.21 19.38 -26.95
N GLN A 178 -47.28 18.70 -27.38
CA GLN A 178 -47.59 17.34 -26.92
C GLN A 178 -46.53 16.31 -27.33
N LEU A 179 -45.95 16.45 -28.53
CA LEU A 179 -44.91 15.54 -29.01
C LEU A 179 -43.57 15.84 -28.31
N GLU A 180 -43.23 17.12 -28.13
CA GLU A 180 -42.04 17.55 -27.39
C GLU A 180 -42.07 17.03 -25.94
N GLN A 181 -43.22 17.16 -25.27
CA GLN A 181 -43.40 16.65 -23.91
C GLN A 181 -43.20 15.14 -23.84
N ARG A 182 -43.75 14.40 -24.81
CA ARG A 182 -43.63 12.93 -24.86
C ARG A 182 -42.18 12.48 -25.08
N ILE A 183 -41.42 13.17 -25.92
CA ILE A 183 -39.99 12.90 -26.14
C ILE A 183 -39.20 13.18 -24.85
N ARG A 184 -39.49 14.29 -24.17
CA ARG A 184 -38.86 14.64 -22.90
C ARG A 184 -39.10 13.59 -21.82
N ASP A 185 -40.33 13.11 -21.68
CA ASP A 185 -40.68 12.09 -20.68
C ASP A 185 -39.94 10.77 -20.94
N ILE A 186 -39.76 10.37 -22.21
CA ILE A 186 -38.97 9.19 -22.58
C ILE A 186 -37.48 9.39 -22.28
N LEU A 187 -36.90 10.53 -22.68
CA LEU A 187 -35.47 10.82 -22.49
C LEU A 187 -35.09 10.94 -21.01
N LEU A 188 -35.99 11.47 -20.18
CA LEU A 188 -35.79 11.60 -18.74
C LEU A 188 -36.22 10.34 -17.97
N GLY A 189 -36.72 9.30 -18.64
CA GLY A 189 -37.19 8.06 -18.00
C GLY A 189 -38.39 8.25 -17.07
N LYS A 190 -39.24 9.24 -17.35
CA LYS A 190 -40.47 9.56 -16.61
C LYS A 190 -41.71 8.84 -17.15
N ALA A 191 -41.57 8.06 -18.23
CA ALA A 191 -42.62 7.32 -18.92
C ALA A 191 -42.67 5.83 -18.53
#